data_AF-A0AAD7EUD9-F1
#
_entry.id   AF-A0AAD7EUD9-F1
#
_cell.length_a   1.000
_cell.length_b   1.000
_cell.length_c   1.000
_cell.angle_alpha   90.00
_cell.angle_beta   90.00
_cell.angle_gamma   90.00
#
_symmetry.space_group_name_H-M   'P 1'
#
loop_
_entity.id
_entity.type
_entity.pdbx_description
1 polymer ?
#
loop_
_entity_poly.entity_id
_entity_poly.type
_entity_poly.pdbx_seq_one_letter_code
_entity_poly.pdbx_strand_id
1 'polypeptide(L)'
;MSLHGLPTDIILDIVDLLELPDPISLLLTCSSFYALSKERSFWISILETTRKKSAISCPLNADLSQYTLEKLKAMAFSWLSLQENWNRPFPQIVQPAAPALLPGPAQIIFTVQGTDILVLTENTSVFTWDARLATPFPFPAIETGGHMTQVSGPSEAPGVCSFAISVPQTTDTSISRRYILTIKHAAGKAISIASEFTENPTPPDSHFESLFVAEDMVGLGTIVAMNQKKDCVITLGSGKNCVPDSSVLNIHRSVSGNDLMVSFPYKGHLYILIENGESVQVQHISQRNLCSGRCEESGLYDSEIDSSYIHNVGSAAYCYMVPSTPFYGIAAAFVRLQWTDAFTRITSFTFLPNTATHASDDGVLSPLAFDSPCVSAYLPGELANISLIWLDHSGFNVVAVIQPYGTGLDPLKLVLVRYHPETRSTSSHILTVPDTIDLELVISVCVDDTAGAVYLVDTGGQLWTLRYV
;
A
#
# COMPACT_ATOMS: atom_id res chain seq x y z
N MET A 1 -16.27 -42.05 -9.75
CA MET A 1 -17.45 -41.15 -9.69
C MET A 1 -17.10 -39.93 -10.54
N SER A 2 -17.96 -39.49 -11.44
CA SER A 2 -17.64 -38.33 -12.28
C SER A 2 -18.03 -37.03 -11.57
N LEU A 3 -17.20 -35.99 -11.73
CA LEU A 3 -17.38 -34.69 -11.05
C LEU A 3 -18.74 -34.03 -11.37
N HIS A 4 -19.26 -34.23 -12.59
CA HIS A 4 -20.57 -33.70 -13.01
C HIS A 4 -21.77 -34.35 -12.31
N GLY A 5 -21.57 -35.47 -11.62
CA GLY A 5 -22.60 -36.16 -10.84
C GLY A 5 -22.65 -35.74 -9.37
N LEU A 6 -21.78 -34.81 -8.94
CA LEU A 6 -21.79 -34.28 -7.59
C LEU A 6 -22.87 -33.20 -7.42
N PRO A 7 -23.45 -33.05 -6.22
CA PRO A 7 -24.29 -31.92 -5.87
C PRO A 7 -23.56 -30.57 -6.07
N THR A 8 -24.32 -29.51 -6.43
CA THR A 8 -23.76 -28.18 -6.73
C THR A 8 -22.97 -27.59 -5.57
N ASP A 9 -23.45 -27.77 -4.34
CA ASP A 9 -22.77 -27.35 -3.11
C ASP A 9 -21.38 -27.98 -2.97
N ILE A 10 -21.24 -29.29 -3.24
CA ILE A 10 -19.93 -29.96 -3.22
C ILE A 10 -19.00 -29.42 -4.33
N ILE A 11 -19.55 -29.07 -5.49
CA ILE A 11 -18.76 -28.46 -6.57
C ILE A 11 -18.28 -27.07 -6.15
N LEU A 12 -19.12 -26.28 -5.47
CA LEU A 12 -18.73 -24.97 -4.94
C LEU A 12 -17.63 -25.11 -3.87
N ASP A 13 -17.73 -26.09 -2.97
CA ASP A 13 -16.69 -26.38 -1.97
C ASP A 13 -15.34 -26.73 -2.64
N ILE A 14 -15.35 -27.46 -3.76
CA ILE A 14 -14.13 -27.76 -4.54
C ILE A 14 -13.59 -26.49 -5.20
N VAL A 15 -14.48 -25.70 -5.79
CA VAL A 15 -14.13 -24.45 -6.49
C VAL A 15 -13.52 -23.42 -5.54
N ASP A 16 -13.92 -23.40 -4.27
CA ASP A 16 -13.34 -22.55 -3.23
C ASP A 16 -11.88 -22.89 -2.89
N LEU A 17 -11.38 -24.05 -3.33
CA LEU A 17 -9.97 -24.44 -3.20
C LEU A 17 -9.12 -24.03 -4.41
N LEU A 18 -9.75 -23.54 -5.47
CA LEU A 18 -9.10 -23.22 -6.75
C LEU A 18 -8.87 -21.71 -6.88
N GLU A 19 -7.88 -21.35 -7.70
CA GLU A 19 -7.62 -19.95 -8.07
C GLU A 19 -8.45 -19.57 -9.29
N LEU A 20 -8.83 -18.30 -9.43
CA LEU A 20 -9.79 -17.85 -10.44
C LEU A 20 -9.63 -18.42 -11.87
N PRO A 21 -8.41 -18.61 -12.44
CA PRO A 21 -8.26 -19.21 -13.76
C PRO A 21 -8.81 -20.65 -13.88
N ASP A 22 -8.75 -21.43 -12.80
CA ASP A 22 -9.10 -22.85 -12.80
C ASP A 22 -10.62 -23.07 -12.82
N PRO A 23 -11.46 -22.40 -12.00
CA PRO A 23 -12.92 -22.45 -12.14
C PRO A 23 -13.37 -21.97 -13.51
N ILE A 24 -12.75 -20.95 -14.11
CA ILE A 24 -13.10 -20.52 -15.47
C ILE A 24 -12.79 -21.61 -16.49
N SER A 25 -11.63 -22.26 -16.39
CA SER A 25 -11.29 -23.40 -17.24
C SER A 25 -12.29 -24.55 -17.07
N LEU A 26 -12.74 -24.82 -15.83
CA LEU A 26 -13.77 -25.82 -15.53
C LEU A 26 -15.10 -25.50 -16.24
N LEU A 27 -15.55 -24.24 -16.23
CA LEU A 27 -16.77 -23.80 -16.90
C LEU A 27 -16.75 -24.08 -18.41
N LEU A 28 -15.56 -24.12 -19.03
CA LEU A 28 -15.39 -24.37 -20.46
C LEU A 28 -15.39 -25.86 -20.85
N THR A 29 -15.36 -26.78 -19.87
CA THR A 29 -15.19 -28.22 -20.16
C THR A 29 -16.46 -28.93 -20.62
N CYS A 30 -17.64 -28.61 -20.07
CA CYS A 30 -18.92 -29.20 -20.49
C CYS A 30 -20.13 -28.32 -20.16
N SER A 31 -21.29 -28.61 -20.78
CA SER A 31 -22.51 -27.82 -20.62
C SER A 31 -23.04 -27.80 -19.17
N SER A 32 -22.81 -28.86 -18.41
CA SER A 32 -23.23 -28.96 -17.01
C SER A 32 -22.45 -27.98 -16.13
N PHE A 33 -21.13 -27.88 -16.31
CA PHE A 33 -20.33 -26.87 -15.59
C PHE A 33 -20.59 -25.47 -16.13
N TYR A 34 -20.78 -25.30 -17.45
CA TYR A 34 -21.18 -24.01 -18.00
C TYR A 34 -22.48 -23.48 -17.37
N ALA A 35 -23.40 -24.34 -16.94
CA ALA A 35 -24.60 -23.92 -16.22
C ALA A 35 -24.28 -23.19 -14.90
N LEU A 36 -23.19 -23.55 -14.20
CA LEU A 36 -22.73 -22.85 -12.99
C LEU A 36 -22.36 -21.39 -13.27
N SER A 37 -21.91 -21.06 -14.49
CA SER A 37 -21.62 -19.67 -14.88
C SER A 37 -22.85 -18.76 -14.86
N LYS A 38 -24.06 -19.33 -14.79
CA LYS A 38 -25.32 -18.60 -14.68
C LYS A 38 -25.75 -18.38 -13.22
N GLU A 39 -25.12 -19.09 -12.29
CA GLU A 39 -25.44 -19.00 -10.87
C GLU A 39 -24.63 -17.88 -10.21
N ARG A 40 -25.30 -16.97 -9.50
CA ARG A 40 -24.65 -15.85 -8.84
C ARG A 40 -23.75 -16.30 -7.69
N SER A 41 -24.16 -17.34 -6.95
CA SER A 41 -23.39 -17.89 -5.82
C SER A 41 -22.02 -18.39 -6.24
N PHE A 42 -21.90 -19.00 -7.43
CA PHE A 42 -20.62 -19.43 -7.99
C PHE A 42 -19.64 -18.27 -8.13
N TRP A 43 -20.08 -17.16 -8.73
CA TRP A 43 -19.21 -15.99 -8.94
C TRP A 43 -18.86 -15.28 -7.64
N ILE A 44 -19.77 -15.27 -6.65
CA ILE A 44 -19.48 -14.72 -5.33
C ILE A 44 -18.38 -15.55 -4.66
N SER A 45 -18.52 -16.88 -4.59
CA SER A 45 -17.55 -17.70 -3.84
C SER A 45 -16.15 -17.66 -4.47
N ILE A 46 -16.02 -17.72 -5.81
CA ILE A 46 -14.71 -17.58 -6.47
C ILE A 46 -14.08 -16.20 -6.23
N LEU A 47 -14.87 -15.13 -6.25
CA LEU A 47 -14.37 -13.77 -6.04
C LEU A 47 -14.02 -13.52 -4.58
N GLU A 48 -14.76 -14.09 -3.63
CA GLU A 48 -14.39 -14.05 -2.20
C GLU A 48 -13.08 -14.80 -1.94
N THR A 49 -12.91 -15.98 -2.53
CA THR A 49 -11.65 -16.74 -2.46
C THR A 49 -10.51 -15.98 -3.12
N THR A 50 -10.73 -15.38 -4.28
CA THR A 50 -9.73 -14.57 -4.98
C THR A 50 -9.36 -13.32 -4.17
N ARG A 51 -10.35 -12.63 -3.58
CA ARG A 51 -10.16 -11.44 -2.74
C ARG A 51 -9.34 -11.74 -1.48
N LYS A 52 -9.37 -12.96 -0.95
CA LYS A 52 -8.51 -13.33 0.19
C LYS A 52 -7.03 -13.39 -0.18
N LYS A 53 -6.71 -13.57 -1.47
CA LYS A 53 -5.33 -13.75 -1.96
C LYS A 53 -4.80 -12.53 -2.73
N SER A 54 -5.68 -11.78 -3.40
CA SER A 54 -5.29 -10.69 -4.29
C SER A 54 -6.39 -9.62 -4.37
N ALA A 55 -5.99 -8.39 -4.67
CA ALA A 55 -6.94 -7.30 -4.84
C ALA A 55 -7.80 -7.53 -6.10
N ILE A 56 -9.10 -7.22 -5.99
CA ILE A 56 -10.06 -7.29 -7.10
C ILE A 56 -10.72 -5.92 -7.31
N SER A 57 -11.36 -5.68 -8.45
CA SER A 57 -11.96 -4.39 -8.83
C SER A 57 -13.23 -4.00 -8.04
N CYS A 58 -13.15 -4.06 -6.71
CA CYS A 58 -14.16 -3.60 -5.76
C CYS A 58 -13.54 -3.37 -4.38
N PRO A 59 -14.15 -2.54 -3.51
CA PRO A 59 -13.62 -2.30 -2.17
C PRO A 59 -13.50 -3.59 -1.37
N LEU A 60 -12.46 -3.67 -0.53
CA LEU A 60 -12.13 -4.86 0.24
C LEU A 60 -13.34 -5.40 1.04
N ASN A 61 -14.05 -4.49 1.69
CA ASN A 61 -15.18 -4.79 2.56
C ASN A 61 -16.54 -4.74 1.85
N ALA A 62 -16.57 -4.66 0.51
CA ALA A 62 -17.83 -4.62 -0.23
C ALA A 62 -18.54 -5.97 -0.23
N ASP A 63 -19.83 -5.97 0.10
CA ASP A 63 -20.70 -7.14 0.04
C ASP A 63 -20.96 -7.53 -1.43
N LEU A 64 -20.36 -8.66 -1.85
CA LEU A 64 -20.48 -9.16 -3.22
C LEU A 64 -21.91 -9.55 -3.61
N SER A 65 -22.76 -9.85 -2.63
CA SER A 65 -24.16 -10.23 -2.87
C SER A 65 -25.03 -9.07 -3.40
N GLN A 66 -24.54 -7.84 -3.27
CA GLN A 66 -25.21 -6.62 -3.76
C GLN A 66 -24.97 -6.38 -5.26
N TYR A 67 -23.99 -7.05 -5.85
CA TYR A 67 -23.68 -6.89 -7.27
C TYR A 67 -24.53 -7.81 -8.16
N THR A 68 -24.77 -7.34 -9.39
CA THR A 68 -25.44 -8.14 -10.42
C THR A 68 -24.49 -9.23 -10.94
N LEU A 69 -25.06 -10.31 -11.48
CA LEU A 69 -24.28 -11.40 -12.10
C LEU A 69 -23.28 -10.87 -13.15
N GLU A 70 -23.74 -9.94 -14.00
CA GLU A 70 -22.88 -9.35 -15.05
C GLU A 70 -21.72 -8.55 -14.46
N LYS A 71 -21.94 -7.84 -13.35
CA LYS A 71 -20.87 -7.07 -12.71
C LYS A 71 -19.86 -7.99 -12.02
N LEU A 72 -20.30 -9.09 -11.40
CA LEU A 72 -19.41 -10.11 -10.83
C LEU A 72 -18.56 -10.78 -11.93
N LYS A 73 -19.17 -11.16 -13.05
CA LYS A 73 -18.44 -11.66 -14.22
C LYS A 73 -17.40 -10.67 -14.71
N ALA A 74 -17.81 -9.40 -14.87
CA ALA A 74 -16.91 -8.35 -15.31
C ALA A 74 -15.71 -8.16 -14.36
N MET A 75 -15.91 -8.24 -13.04
CA MET A 75 -14.81 -8.20 -12.06
C MET A 75 -13.84 -9.37 -12.26
N ALA A 76 -14.37 -10.59 -12.38
CA ALA A 76 -13.55 -11.79 -12.55
C ALA A 76 -12.73 -11.75 -13.85
N PHE A 77 -13.36 -11.41 -14.97
CA PHE A 77 -12.65 -11.31 -16.26
C PHE A 77 -11.68 -10.14 -16.29
N SER A 78 -12.01 -9.00 -15.68
CA SER A 78 -11.10 -7.86 -15.53
C SER A 78 -9.84 -8.26 -14.76
N TRP A 79 -9.99 -9.01 -13.67
CA TRP A 79 -8.86 -9.53 -12.90
C TRP A 79 -8.00 -10.49 -13.73
N LEU A 80 -8.62 -11.40 -14.50
CA LEU A 80 -7.90 -12.34 -15.36
C LEU A 80 -7.10 -11.62 -16.45
N SER A 81 -7.72 -10.65 -17.14
CA SER A 81 -7.03 -9.82 -18.14
C SER A 81 -5.83 -9.09 -17.54
N LEU A 82 -6.01 -8.53 -16.34
CA LEU A 82 -4.94 -7.83 -15.63
C LEU A 82 -3.78 -8.78 -15.30
N GLN A 83 -4.06 -9.94 -14.69
CA GLN A 83 -3.03 -10.91 -14.36
C GLN A 83 -2.31 -11.43 -15.61
N GLU A 84 -3.05 -11.70 -16.69
CA GLU A 84 -2.45 -12.10 -17.96
C GLU A 84 -1.49 -11.01 -18.47
N ASN A 85 -1.89 -9.74 -18.47
CA ASN A 85 -1.06 -8.66 -18.97
C ASN A 85 0.15 -8.38 -18.06
N TRP A 86 -0.02 -8.41 -16.74
CA TRP A 86 1.07 -8.19 -15.78
C TRP A 86 2.09 -9.33 -15.74
N ASN A 87 1.68 -10.56 -16.08
CA ASN A 87 2.60 -11.69 -16.19
C ASN A 87 3.38 -11.71 -17.52
N ARG A 88 3.09 -10.78 -18.45
CA ARG A 88 3.89 -10.64 -19.67
C ARG A 88 5.26 -10.05 -19.31
N PRO A 89 6.34 -10.44 -20.02
CA PRO A 89 7.64 -9.79 -19.86
C PRO A 89 7.58 -8.27 -20.06
N PHE A 90 6.67 -7.82 -20.94
CA PHE A 90 6.39 -6.41 -21.25
C PHE A 90 4.89 -6.14 -21.16
N PRO A 91 4.37 -5.72 -19.98
CA PRO A 91 2.98 -5.33 -19.83
C PRO A 91 2.61 -4.22 -20.81
N GLN A 92 1.49 -4.37 -21.51
CA GLN A 92 1.06 -3.44 -22.56
C GLN A 92 -0.03 -2.50 -22.06
N ILE A 93 0.06 -1.23 -22.47
CA ILE A 93 -1.03 -0.27 -22.29
C ILE A 93 -2.16 -0.64 -23.25
N VAL A 94 -3.38 -0.79 -22.72
CA VAL A 94 -4.57 -1.16 -23.50
C VAL A 94 -5.28 0.08 -24.06
N GLN A 95 -5.21 1.21 -23.36
CA GLN A 95 -5.87 2.45 -23.77
C GLN A 95 -4.93 3.66 -23.67
N PRO A 96 -4.84 4.51 -24.71
CA PRO A 96 -4.06 5.73 -24.65
C PRO A 96 -4.65 6.69 -23.61
N ALA A 97 -3.77 7.28 -22.79
CA ALA A 97 -4.16 8.24 -21.77
C ALA A 97 -4.49 9.59 -22.41
N ALA A 98 -5.73 10.08 -22.21
CA ALA A 98 -5.99 11.51 -22.32
C ALA A 98 -5.66 12.15 -20.97
N PRO A 99 -4.82 13.20 -20.91
CA PRO A 99 -4.53 13.86 -19.65
C PRO A 99 -5.78 14.57 -19.15
N ALA A 100 -6.03 14.45 -17.85
CA ALA A 100 -6.98 15.28 -17.14
C ALA A 100 -6.25 16.48 -16.54
N LEU A 101 -6.78 17.69 -16.69
CA LEU A 101 -6.18 18.88 -16.08
C LEU A 101 -6.64 18.99 -14.62
N LEU A 102 -5.70 18.89 -13.69
CA LEU A 102 -5.93 19.16 -12.27
C LEU A 102 -5.97 20.67 -12.01
N PRO A 103 -6.52 21.12 -10.86
CA PRO A 103 -6.53 22.54 -10.48
C PRO A 103 -5.12 23.15 -10.40
N GLY A 104 -4.10 22.34 -10.14
CA GLY A 104 -2.69 22.69 -10.22
C GLY A 104 -1.77 21.47 -10.04
N PRO A 105 -0.47 21.68 -9.76
CA PRO A 105 0.53 20.60 -9.64
C PRO A 105 0.33 19.81 -8.34
N ALA A 106 -0.61 18.88 -8.37
CA ALA A 106 -0.93 18.03 -7.22
C ALA A 106 -0.01 16.81 -7.14
N GLN A 107 0.12 16.24 -5.95
CA GLN A 107 0.70 14.92 -5.72
C GLN A 107 -0.40 13.93 -5.36
N ILE A 108 -0.31 12.72 -5.89
CA ILE A 108 -1.18 11.61 -5.49
C ILE A 108 -0.79 11.18 -4.08
N ILE A 109 -1.78 11.03 -3.20
CA ILE A 109 -1.62 10.50 -1.84
C ILE A 109 -1.96 9.01 -1.79
N PHE A 110 -2.95 8.55 -2.57
CA PHE A 110 -3.24 7.13 -2.86
C PHE A 110 -4.56 7.06 -3.65
N THR A 111 -4.90 5.85 -4.10
CA THR A 111 -6.22 5.45 -4.60
C THR A 111 -7.04 4.83 -3.48
N VAL A 112 -8.37 5.03 -3.42
CA VAL A 112 -9.22 4.27 -2.47
C VAL A 112 -9.53 2.92 -3.08
N GLN A 113 -9.28 1.82 -2.34
CA GLN A 113 -9.22 0.48 -2.92
C GLN A 113 -10.50 0.08 -3.66
N GLY A 114 -10.35 -0.35 -4.92
CA GLY A 114 -11.46 -0.84 -5.73
C GLY A 114 -12.51 0.23 -6.08
N THR A 115 -12.11 1.51 -6.07
CA THR A 115 -12.94 2.65 -6.47
C THR A 115 -12.22 3.51 -7.50
N ASP A 116 -12.92 4.48 -8.10
CA ASP A 116 -12.31 5.47 -9.01
C ASP A 116 -11.84 6.74 -8.26
N ILE A 117 -11.68 6.68 -6.92
CA ILE A 117 -11.37 7.84 -6.08
C ILE A 117 -9.85 7.96 -5.92
N LEU A 118 -9.28 9.05 -6.43
CA LEU A 118 -7.93 9.49 -6.11
C LEU A 118 -7.96 10.49 -4.96
N VAL A 119 -7.02 10.34 -4.03
CA VAL A 119 -6.74 11.34 -3.01
C VAL A 119 -5.50 12.11 -3.46
N LEU A 120 -5.62 13.42 -3.55
CA LEU A 120 -4.57 14.31 -4.06
C LEU A 120 -4.26 15.38 -3.03
N THR A 121 -3.02 15.84 -2.99
CA THR A 121 -2.62 17.06 -2.28
C THR A 121 -2.10 18.10 -3.26
N GLU A 122 -2.53 19.34 -3.09
CA GLU A 122 -2.00 20.48 -3.81
C GLU A 122 -1.64 21.57 -2.81
N ASN A 123 -0.37 21.97 -2.77
CA ASN A 123 0.17 22.96 -1.85
C ASN A 123 -0.13 22.63 -0.37
N THR A 124 -1.15 23.27 0.19
CA THR A 124 -1.61 23.14 1.57
C THR A 124 -2.98 22.48 1.68
N SER A 125 -3.50 21.90 0.60
CA SER A 125 -4.85 21.35 0.55
C SER A 125 -4.85 19.86 0.19
N VAL A 126 -5.85 19.14 0.67
CA VAL A 126 -6.14 17.75 0.28
C VAL A 126 -7.53 17.68 -0.31
N PHE A 127 -7.69 17.01 -1.45
CA PHE A 127 -8.97 16.85 -2.13
C PHE A 127 -9.11 15.47 -2.77
N THR A 128 -10.33 15.18 -3.24
CA THR A 128 -10.64 13.91 -3.92
C THR A 128 -10.99 14.15 -5.38
N TRP A 129 -10.60 13.21 -6.23
CA TRP A 129 -10.77 13.29 -7.68
C TRP A 129 -11.36 11.99 -8.24
N ASP A 130 -12.31 12.12 -9.14
CA ASP A 130 -12.92 11.00 -9.85
C ASP A 130 -12.04 10.67 -11.07
N ALA A 131 -11.22 9.63 -10.97
CA ALA A 131 -10.30 9.19 -12.01
C ALA A 131 -11.03 8.76 -13.30
N ARG A 132 -12.29 8.31 -13.18
CA ARG A 132 -13.07 7.84 -14.32
C ARG A 132 -13.70 9.01 -15.08
N LEU A 133 -14.23 10.00 -14.36
CA LEU A 133 -14.86 11.17 -14.95
C LEU A 133 -13.86 12.30 -15.25
N ALA A 134 -12.63 12.20 -14.75
CA ALA A 134 -11.61 13.23 -14.87
C ALA A 134 -12.10 14.58 -14.31
N THR A 135 -12.74 14.55 -13.14
CA THR A 135 -13.29 15.74 -12.47
C THR A 135 -13.12 15.66 -10.96
N PRO A 136 -13.01 16.80 -10.24
CA PRO A 136 -12.99 16.79 -8.78
C PRO A 136 -14.37 16.36 -8.25
N PHE A 137 -14.39 15.67 -7.11
CA PHE A 137 -15.65 15.46 -6.40
C PHE A 137 -16.19 16.79 -5.84
N PRO A 138 -17.52 16.96 -5.67
CA PRO A 138 -18.14 18.23 -5.30
C PRO A 138 -18.02 18.54 -3.80
N PHE A 139 -16.84 18.35 -3.23
CA PHE A 139 -16.52 18.66 -1.84
C PHE A 139 -15.42 19.72 -1.79
N PRO A 140 -15.43 20.63 -0.80
CA PRO A 140 -14.34 21.56 -0.63
C PRO A 140 -13.04 20.81 -0.30
N ALA A 141 -11.92 21.32 -0.80
CA ALA A 141 -10.60 20.85 -0.39
C ALA A 141 -10.40 21.12 1.12
N ILE A 142 -9.66 20.23 1.78
CA ILE A 142 -9.33 20.35 3.19
C ILE A 142 -8.01 21.10 3.32
N GLU A 143 -8.08 22.31 3.88
CA GLU A 143 -6.91 23.13 4.16
C GLU A 143 -6.15 22.59 5.37
N THR A 144 -4.90 22.23 5.14
CA THR A 144 -3.96 21.67 6.13
C THR A 144 -3.00 22.73 6.67
N GLY A 145 -2.93 23.90 6.03
CA GLY A 145 -2.13 25.05 6.48
C GLY A 145 -0.62 24.90 6.33
N GLY A 146 -0.12 23.88 5.64
CA GLY A 146 1.29 23.67 5.33
C GLY A 146 1.49 22.50 4.36
N HIS A 147 2.74 22.24 3.98
CA HIS A 147 3.06 21.10 3.11
C HIS A 147 3.05 19.80 3.89
N MET A 148 2.43 18.78 3.32
CA MET A 148 2.43 17.44 3.88
C MET A 148 3.85 16.86 3.90
N THR A 149 4.31 16.42 5.07
CA THR A 149 5.60 15.74 5.23
C THR A 149 5.44 14.24 5.26
N GLN A 150 4.30 13.74 5.74
CA GLN A 150 4.03 12.32 5.94
C GLN A 150 2.58 11.93 5.72
N VAL A 151 2.38 10.66 5.38
CA VAL A 151 1.08 10.02 5.17
C VAL A 151 1.13 8.63 5.80
N SER A 152 0.07 8.23 6.51
CA SER A 152 -0.10 6.84 6.93
C SER A 152 -0.57 5.96 5.77
N GLY A 153 -0.45 4.63 5.92
CA GLY A 153 -1.26 3.72 5.12
C GLY A 153 -2.76 3.99 5.33
N PRO A 154 -3.61 3.78 4.30
CA PRO A 154 -5.06 3.91 4.44
C PRO A 154 -5.63 2.76 5.30
N SER A 155 -6.54 3.10 6.20
CA SER A 155 -7.33 2.20 7.01
C SER A 155 -8.71 2.04 6.38
N GLU A 156 -8.97 0.87 5.80
CA GLU A 156 -10.18 0.58 5.04
C GLU A 156 -11.22 -0.16 5.91
N ALA A 157 -12.42 0.41 5.99
CA ALA A 157 -13.62 -0.15 6.62
C ALA A 157 -14.78 -0.16 5.61
N PRO A 158 -15.90 -0.88 5.85
CA PRO A 158 -17.03 -0.88 4.92
C PRO A 158 -17.55 0.53 4.59
N GLY A 159 -17.27 1.00 3.37
CA GLY A 159 -17.69 2.32 2.86
C GLY A 159 -16.93 3.51 3.46
N VAL A 160 -15.81 3.28 4.13
CA VAL A 160 -15.00 4.31 4.79
C VAL A 160 -13.52 4.00 4.60
N CYS A 161 -12.77 4.98 4.09
CA CYS A 161 -11.31 4.96 4.06
C CYS A 161 -10.78 6.10 4.93
N SER A 162 -9.95 5.80 5.93
CA SER A 162 -9.34 6.80 6.80
C SER A 162 -7.82 6.77 6.72
N PHE A 163 -7.16 7.93 6.81
CA PHE A 163 -5.70 8.02 6.80
C PHE A 163 -5.25 9.26 7.57
N ALA A 164 -4.01 9.26 8.03
CA ALA A 164 -3.41 10.39 8.71
C ALA A 164 -2.38 11.06 7.82
N ILE A 165 -2.26 12.38 7.96
CA ILE A 165 -1.18 13.16 7.40
C ILE A 165 -0.50 13.99 8.47
N SER A 166 0.80 14.27 8.30
CA SER A 166 1.52 15.22 9.13
C SER A 166 1.92 16.45 8.31
N VAL A 167 1.79 17.61 8.94
CA VAL A 167 2.14 18.92 8.36
C VAL A 167 2.97 19.69 9.40
N PRO A 168 4.19 20.14 9.08
CA PRO A 168 5.02 20.88 10.01
C PRO A 168 4.41 22.26 10.24
N GLN A 169 4.46 22.75 11.49
CA GLN A 169 4.03 24.10 11.80
C GLN A 169 5.06 25.11 11.27
N THR A 170 4.58 26.10 10.50
CA THR A 170 5.41 27.00 9.67
C THR A 170 6.54 27.75 10.39
N THR A 171 6.49 27.85 11.72
CA THR A 171 7.49 28.57 12.52
C THR A 171 8.36 27.68 13.40
N ASP A 172 7.96 26.43 13.62
CA ASP A 172 8.62 25.53 14.57
C ASP A 172 8.56 24.10 14.04
N THR A 173 9.71 23.60 13.57
CA THR A 173 9.82 22.23 13.05
C THR A 173 9.65 21.16 14.14
N SER A 174 9.64 21.55 15.42
CA SER A 174 9.37 20.62 16.53
C SER A 174 7.87 20.36 16.75
N ILE A 175 6.98 21.11 16.10
CA ILE A 175 5.54 20.92 16.21
C ILE A 175 4.98 20.56 14.84
N SER A 176 4.45 19.35 14.73
CA SER A 176 3.72 18.90 13.55
C SER A 176 2.23 18.81 13.85
N ARG A 177 1.42 19.42 13.00
CA ARG A 177 -0.03 19.22 12.96
C ARG A 177 -0.32 17.88 12.34
N ARG A 178 -1.29 17.15 12.91
CA ARG A 178 -1.73 15.86 12.37
C ARG A 178 -3.21 15.94 12.06
N TYR A 179 -3.57 15.48 10.87
CA TYR A 179 -4.95 15.43 10.41
C TYR A 179 -5.33 13.98 10.18
N ILE A 180 -6.52 13.60 10.64
CA ILE A 180 -7.18 12.35 10.29
C ILE A 180 -8.20 12.69 9.21
N LEU A 181 -7.98 12.19 8.01
CA LEU A 181 -8.83 12.41 6.86
C LEU A 181 -9.68 11.16 6.66
N THR A 182 -11.00 11.33 6.62
CA THR A 182 -11.95 10.24 6.43
C THR A 182 -12.78 10.48 5.18
N ILE A 183 -12.71 9.53 4.25
CA ILE A 183 -13.48 9.50 3.01
C ILE A 183 -14.59 8.46 3.18
N LYS A 184 -15.84 8.89 3.11
CA LYS A 184 -16.98 7.97 2.98
C LYS A 184 -17.24 7.74 1.50
N HIS A 185 -17.45 6.49 1.11
CA HIS A 185 -17.68 6.14 -0.28
C HIS A 185 -18.75 5.06 -0.43
N ALA A 186 -19.49 5.10 -1.54
CA ALA A 186 -20.42 4.05 -1.93
C ALA A 186 -20.49 3.93 -3.46
N ALA A 187 -20.70 2.71 -3.95
CA ALA A 187 -20.79 2.42 -5.37
C ALA A 187 -19.60 2.99 -6.19
N GLY A 188 -18.39 2.97 -5.61
CA GLY A 188 -17.17 3.46 -6.24
C GLY A 188 -17.00 4.99 -6.26
N LYS A 189 -17.86 5.75 -5.56
CA LYS A 189 -17.83 7.22 -5.52
C LYS A 189 -17.68 7.75 -4.11
N ALA A 190 -16.96 8.87 -3.96
CA ALA A 190 -16.89 9.59 -2.71
C ALA A 190 -18.25 10.26 -2.40
N ILE A 191 -18.74 10.07 -1.18
CA ILE A 191 -19.96 10.69 -0.64
C ILE A 191 -19.62 11.90 0.23
N SER A 192 -18.49 11.87 0.92
CA SER A 192 -17.99 12.98 1.72
C SER A 192 -16.52 12.79 2.05
N ILE A 193 -15.82 13.90 2.25
CA ILE A 193 -14.51 13.94 2.90
C ILE A 193 -14.64 14.78 4.18
N ALA A 194 -14.02 14.35 5.27
CA ALA A 194 -13.96 15.06 6.53
C ALA A 194 -12.53 15.02 7.09
N SER A 195 -12.16 16.04 7.87
CA SER A 195 -10.93 16.05 8.65
C SER A 195 -11.22 16.18 10.13
N GLU A 196 -10.49 15.43 10.93
CA GLU A 196 -10.32 15.66 12.36
C GLU A 196 -8.88 16.09 12.62
N PHE A 197 -8.71 17.05 13.53
CA PHE A 197 -7.43 17.67 13.82
C PHE A 197 -6.94 17.25 15.19
N THR A 198 -5.65 16.94 15.29
CA THR A 198 -5.01 16.62 16.56
C THR A 198 -3.65 17.34 16.63
N GLU A 199 -3.49 18.21 17.63
CA GLU A 199 -2.17 18.73 17.99
C GLU A 199 -1.51 17.73 18.91
N ASN A 200 -0.39 17.19 18.45
CA ASN A 200 0.47 16.35 19.27
C ASN A 200 1.89 16.87 19.12
N PRO A 201 2.59 17.16 20.23
CA PRO A 201 4.00 17.53 20.14
C PRO A 201 4.76 16.40 19.45
N THR A 202 5.63 16.75 18.51
CA THR A 202 6.63 15.82 17.99
C THR A 202 7.79 15.83 19.00
N PRO A 203 8.28 14.66 19.46
CA PRO A 203 9.45 14.63 20.32
C PRO A 203 10.63 15.37 19.66
N PRO A 204 11.37 16.22 20.40
CA PRO A 204 12.57 16.84 19.86
C PRO A 204 13.56 15.76 19.38
N ASP A 205 14.33 16.06 18.34
CA ASP A 205 15.33 15.16 17.75
C ASP A 205 14.74 13.84 17.19
N SER A 206 13.48 13.86 16.74
CA SER A 206 12.92 12.75 15.97
C SER A 206 13.53 12.72 14.56
N HIS A 207 14.07 11.56 14.18
CA HIS A 207 14.74 11.38 12.88
C HIS A 207 13.84 10.69 11.83
N PHE A 208 12.86 9.95 12.30
CA PHE A 208 11.88 9.25 11.47
C PHE A 208 10.55 9.27 12.17
N GLU A 209 9.50 9.45 11.38
CA GLU A 209 8.12 9.45 11.82
C GLU A 209 7.40 8.37 10.98
N SER A 210 6.57 7.54 11.60
CA SER A 210 5.67 6.60 10.92
C SER A 210 4.27 6.80 11.48
N LEU A 211 3.43 7.47 10.70
CA LEU A 211 2.02 7.66 11.01
C LEU A 211 1.23 6.38 10.77
N PHE A 212 0.25 6.13 11.63
CA PHE A 212 -0.71 5.06 11.44
C PHE A 212 -2.10 5.46 11.92
N VAL A 213 -3.14 4.90 11.29
CA VAL A 213 -4.54 5.09 11.64
C VAL A 213 -5.21 3.73 11.81
N ALA A 214 -5.89 3.55 12.94
CA ALA A 214 -6.86 2.48 13.16
C ALA A 214 -8.25 3.09 13.40
N GLU A 215 -9.27 2.25 13.52
CA GLU A 215 -10.67 2.68 13.68
C GLU A 215 -10.88 3.68 14.83
N ASP A 216 -10.11 3.54 15.92
CA ASP A 216 -10.27 4.34 17.14
C ASP A 216 -8.98 5.03 17.63
N MET A 217 -7.87 4.86 16.91
CA MET A 217 -6.58 5.42 17.30
C MET A 217 -5.82 6.01 16.12
N VAL A 218 -5.07 7.07 16.38
CA VAL A 218 -4.03 7.54 15.48
C VAL A 218 -2.76 7.66 16.27
N GLY A 219 -1.68 7.12 15.74
CA GLY A 219 -0.41 7.18 16.42
C GLY A 219 0.71 7.57 15.50
N LEU A 220 1.80 7.94 16.14
CA LEU A 220 3.05 8.24 15.50
C LEU A 220 4.12 7.40 16.17
N GLY A 221 4.73 6.49 15.42
CA GLY A 221 6.03 5.94 15.80
C GLY A 221 7.11 6.95 15.45
N THR A 222 8.02 7.26 16.37
CA THR A 222 9.23 8.01 16.09
C THR A 222 10.48 7.30 16.57
N ILE A 223 11.64 7.64 16.00
CA ILE A 223 12.94 7.25 16.54
C ILE A 223 13.57 8.49 17.17
N VAL A 224 13.80 8.45 18.49
CA VAL A 224 14.31 9.57 19.29
C VAL A 224 15.70 9.23 19.82
N ALA A 225 16.65 10.14 19.66
CA ALA A 225 17.97 10.00 20.27
C ALA A 225 17.94 10.47 21.73
N MET A 226 17.98 9.54 22.69
CA MET A 226 18.09 9.83 24.12
C MET A 226 19.41 9.29 24.68
N ASN A 227 20.26 10.18 25.22
CA ASN A 227 21.48 9.79 25.95
C ASN A 227 22.43 8.84 25.17
N GLN A 228 22.71 9.15 23.90
CA GLN A 228 23.52 8.33 22.97
C GLN A 228 22.90 6.98 22.55
N LYS A 229 21.73 6.62 23.06
CA LYS A 229 20.91 5.53 22.53
C LYS A 229 19.80 6.12 21.67
N LYS A 230 19.52 5.52 20.53
CA LYS A 230 18.28 5.81 19.80
C LYS A 230 17.26 4.82 20.30
N ASP A 231 16.12 5.30 20.77
CA ASP A 231 14.98 4.50 21.19
C ASP A 231 13.82 4.76 20.23
N CYS A 232 12.97 3.76 20.03
CA CYS A 232 11.72 3.93 19.31
C CYS A 232 10.65 4.40 20.31
N VAL A 233 9.96 5.49 20.00
CA VAL A 233 8.93 6.08 20.85
C VAL A 233 7.63 6.12 20.07
N ILE A 234 6.58 5.46 20.56
CA ILE A 234 5.25 5.58 19.98
C ILE A 234 4.46 6.57 20.80
N THR A 235 3.98 7.62 20.14
CA THR A 235 3.02 8.56 20.72
C THR A 235 1.65 8.28 20.15
N LEU A 236 0.68 7.99 21.01
CA LEU A 236 -0.71 7.84 20.60
C LEU A 236 -1.46 9.16 20.74
N GLY A 237 -2.12 9.56 19.66
CA GLY A 237 -3.18 10.54 19.67
C GLY A 237 -4.51 9.87 20.03
N SER A 238 -5.25 10.49 20.95
CA SER A 238 -6.60 10.05 21.28
C SER A 238 -7.52 10.26 20.06
N GLY A 239 -8.15 9.18 19.57
CA GLY A 239 -9.38 9.28 18.78
C GLY A 239 -10.57 9.59 19.70
N LYS A 240 -11.75 9.89 19.15
CA LYS A 240 -12.98 10.33 19.86
C LYS A 240 -13.35 9.57 21.16
N ASN A 241 -12.79 8.39 21.43
CA ASN A 241 -13.09 7.53 22.58
C ASN A 241 -11.88 7.22 23.50
N CYS A 242 -10.67 7.66 23.17
CA CYS A 242 -9.50 7.44 24.04
C CYS A 242 -9.35 8.60 25.04
N VAL A 243 -9.06 8.27 26.30
CA VAL A 243 -8.75 9.27 27.34
C VAL A 243 -7.63 10.19 26.81
N PRO A 244 -7.74 11.53 26.93
CA PRO A 244 -6.82 12.50 26.33
C PRO A 244 -5.38 12.47 26.86
N ASP A 245 -5.02 11.49 27.68
CA ASP A 245 -3.64 11.27 28.08
C ASP A 245 -2.92 10.53 26.94
N SER A 246 -2.15 11.29 26.16
CA SER A 246 -1.20 10.75 25.19
C SER A 246 -0.33 9.71 25.89
N SER A 247 -0.55 8.43 25.59
CA SER A 247 0.33 7.38 26.06
C SER A 247 1.59 7.42 25.20
N VAL A 248 2.73 7.65 25.85
CA VAL A 248 4.04 7.51 25.26
C VAL A 248 4.53 6.12 25.60
N LEU A 249 4.70 5.30 24.57
CA LEU A 249 5.28 3.98 24.71
C LEU A 249 6.74 4.03 24.24
N ASN A 250 7.67 3.80 25.17
CA ASN A 250 9.08 3.69 24.86
C ASN A 250 9.42 2.23 24.57
N ILE A 251 9.94 1.99 23.37
CA ILE A 251 10.50 0.72 22.93
C ILE A 251 12.01 0.92 22.89
N HIS A 252 12.67 0.33 23.89
CA HIS A 252 14.12 0.41 24.03
C HIS A 252 14.78 -0.50 23.01
N ARG A 253 15.07 0.03 21.82
CA ARG A 253 15.72 -0.71 20.75
C ARG A 253 16.80 0.14 20.15
N SER A 254 18.01 -0.41 20.02
CA SER A 254 19.11 0.28 19.36
C SER A 254 18.81 0.45 17.88
N VAL A 255 18.40 1.66 17.48
CA VAL A 255 18.16 2.02 16.09
C VAL A 255 19.34 2.83 15.53
N SER A 256 19.68 2.66 14.26
CA SER A 256 20.69 3.45 13.55
C SER A 256 20.09 4.72 12.90
N GLY A 257 20.91 5.59 12.32
CA GLY A 257 20.41 6.74 11.52
C GLY A 257 19.87 6.36 10.14
N ASN A 258 20.13 5.14 9.70
CA ASN A 258 19.77 4.66 8.37
C ASN A 258 18.64 3.62 8.42
N ASP A 259 18.10 3.35 9.61
CA ASP A 259 17.02 2.39 9.77
C ASP A 259 15.71 2.99 9.26
N LEU A 260 14.93 2.15 8.62
CA LEU A 260 13.58 2.47 8.18
C LEU A 260 12.59 1.93 9.18
N MET A 261 11.52 2.68 9.43
CA MET A 261 10.47 2.28 10.34
C MET A 261 9.10 2.40 9.68
N VAL A 262 8.30 1.36 9.85
CA VAL A 262 6.89 1.33 9.47
C VAL A 262 6.06 0.86 10.65
N SER A 263 4.96 1.54 10.90
CA SER A 263 3.98 1.13 11.89
C SER A 263 2.60 1.01 11.27
N PHE A 264 1.86 -0.05 11.62
CA PHE A 264 0.47 -0.21 11.20
C PHE A 264 -0.37 -1.02 12.18
N PRO A 265 -1.65 -0.68 12.35
CA PRO A 265 -2.59 -1.49 13.09
C PRO A 265 -3.14 -2.62 12.21
N TYR A 266 -3.32 -3.79 12.82
CA TYR A 266 -4.01 -4.91 12.20
C TYR A 266 -4.61 -5.83 13.27
N LYS A 267 -5.93 -6.05 13.15
CA LYS A 267 -6.73 -6.90 14.07
C LYS A 267 -6.41 -6.66 15.55
N GLY A 268 -6.49 -5.41 16.01
CA GLY A 268 -6.24 -5.09 17.42
C GLY A 268 -4.78 -5.21 17.87
N HIS A 269 -3.81 -5.30 16.94
CA HIS A 269 -2.37 -5.20 17.23
C HIS A 269 -1.76 -4.05 16.45
N LEU A 270 -0.79 -3.36 17.04
CA LEU A 270 0.11 -2.43 16.36
C LEU A 270 1.39 -3.17 16.00
N TYR A 271 1.72 -3.22 14.72
CA TYR A 271 2.98 -3.74 14.22
C TYR A 271 3.97 -2.60 14.01
N ILE A 272 5.23 -2.85 14.33
CA ILE A 272 6.36 -1.95 14.15
C ILE A 272 7.45 -2.75 13.48
N LEU A 273 7.76 -2.35 12.26
CA LEU A 273 8.78 -2.95 11.42
C LEU A 273 9.97 -2.00 11.40
N ILE A 274 11.15 -2.51 11.71
CA ILE A 274 12.40 -1.75 11.65
C ILE A 274 13.36 -2.48 10.72
N GLU A 275 13.73 -1.85 9.63
CA GLU A 275 14.62 -2.42 8.61
C GLU A 275 15.95 -1.67 8.62
N ASN A 276 17.06 -2.39 8.73
CA ASN A 276 18.39 -1.80 9.00
C ASN A 276 19.41 -2.00 7.85
N GLY A 277 18.96 -2.44 6.68
CA GLY A 277 19.78 -2.83 5.53
C GLY A 277 20.04 -4.33 5.48
N GLU A 278 20.15 -5.00 6.62
CA GLU A 278 20.54 -6.42 6.74
C GLU A 278 19.37 -7.32 7.14
N SER A 279 18.44 -6.81 7.94
CA SER A 279 17.26 -7.54 8.37
C SER A 279 16.06 -6.61 8.58
N VAL A 280 14.87 -7.20 8.60
CA VAL A 280 13.63 -6.55 9.03
C VAL A 280 13.21 -7.15 10.36
N GLN A 281 13.20 -6.32 11.37
CA GLN A 281 12.79 -6.70 12.70
C GLN A 281 11.34 -6.30 12.94
N VAL A 282 10.52 -7.26 13.34
CA VAL A 282 9.09 -7.07 13.56
C VAL A 282 8.76 -7.20 15.03
N GLN A 283 8.11 -6.16 15.55
CA GLN A 283 7.48 -6.17 16.85
C GLN A 283 5.99 -5.95 16.66
N HIS A 284 5.17 -6.62 17.45
CA HIS A 284 3.73 -6.36 17.50
C HIS A 284 3.36 -6.09 18.95
N ILE A 285 2.39 -5.22 19.20
CA ILE A 285 1.89 -4.88 20.53
C ILE A 285 0.38 -4.90 20.45
N SER A 286 -0.29 -5.63 21.33
CA SER A 286 -1.75 -5.61 21.34
C SER A 286 -2.29 -4.24 21.77
N GLN A 287 -3.40 -3.83 21.18
CA GLN A 287 -4.10 -2.60 21.49
C GLN A 287 -4.44 -2.50 22.97
N ARG A 288 -4.77 -3.62 23.61
CA ARG A 288 -5.01 -3.68 25.06
C ARG A 288 -3.76 -3.25 25.86
N ASN A 289 -2.59 -3.76 25.48
CA ASN A 289 -1.32 -3.39 26.12
C ASN A 289 -1.00 -1.93 25.84
N LEU A 290 -1.16 -1.51 24.58
CA LEU A 290 -0.99 -0.14 24.11
C LEU A 290 -1.81 0.86 24.93
N CYS A 291 -3.12 0.62 25.08
CA CYS A 291 -4.03 1.48 25.85
C CYS A 291 -3.80 1.43 27.36
N SER A 292 -3.22 0.34 27.88
CA SER A 292 -2.93 0.21 29.32
C SER A 292 -1.64 0.91 29.76
N GLY A 293 -0.81 1.35 28.80
CA GLY A 293 0.54 1.86 29.06
C GLY A 293 1.51 0.80 29.58
N ARG A 294 1.10 -0.47 29.68
CA ARG A 294 1.97 -1.59 30.07
C ARG A 294 2.50 -2.25 28.81
N CYS A 295 3.81 -2.19 28.63
CA CYS A 295 4.48 -2.94 27.59
C CYS A 295 5.19 -4.13 28.23
N GLU A 296 4.62 -5.31 28.04
CA GLU A 296 5.44 -6.51 28.03
C GLU A 296 5.90 -6.67 26.58
N GLU A 297 7.21 -6.85 26.37
CA GLU A 297 7.75 -7.12 25.04
C GLU A 297 7.09 -8.39 24.49
N SER A 298 6.15 -8.23 23.58
CA SER A 298 5.61 -9.31 22.76
C SER A 298 6.64 -9.72 21.70
N GLY A 299 6.54 -10.98 21.27
CA GLY A 299 7.57 -11.68 20.50
C GLY A 299 8.23 -10.84 19.41
N LEU A 300 9.57 -10.87 19.41
CA LEU A 300 10.40 -10.26 18.39
C LEU A 300 10.62 -11.26 17.26
N TYR A 301 10.24 -10.88 16.05
CA TYR A 301 10.60 -11.62 14.83
C TYR A 301 11.72 -10.89 14.12
N ASP A 302 12.63 -11.64 13.52
CA ASP A 302 13.71 -11.13 12.69
C ASP A 302 13.66 -11.86 11.35
N SER A 303 13.65 -11.10 10.25
CA SER A 303 13.65 -11.63 8.90
C SER A 303 14.88 -11.12 8.17
N GLU A 304 15.75 -12.03 7.73
CA GLU A 304 17.00 -11.69 7.06
C GLU A 304 16.71 -11.11 5.68
N ILE A 305 17.45 -10.08 5.28
CA ILE A 305 17.48 -9.58 3.90
C ILE A 305 18.64 -10.28 3.21
N ASP A 306 18.40 -10.84 2.02
CA ASP A 306 19.47 -11.43 1.21
C ASP A 306 20.56 -10.37 0.96
N SER A 307 21.71 -10.55 1.62
CA SER A 307 22.79 -9.58 1.71
C SER A 307 23.78 -9.68 0.56
N SER A 308 23.50 -10.49 -0.47
CA SER A 308 24.41 -10.78 -1.58
C SER A 308 24.95 -9.55 -2.33
N TYR A 309 24.34 -8.36 -2.15
CA TYR A 309 24.73 -7.10 -2.80
C TYR A 309 25.09 -5.93 -1.88
N ILE A 310 25.16 -6.12 -0.55
CA ILE A 310 25.32 -4.99 0.38
C ILE A 310 26.80 -4.61 0.55
N HIS A 311 27.21 -3.49 -0.04
CA HIS A 311 28.50 -2.85 0.22
C HIS A 311 28.30 -1.48 0.89
N ASN A 312 28.84 -1.33 2.10
CA ASN A 312 28.63 -0.23 3.05
C ASN A 312 29.30 1.11 2.65
N VAL A 313 29.06 1.63 1.45
CA VAL A 313 29.58 2.96 1.06
C VAL A 313 28.59 4.09 1.40
N GLY A 314 27.36 3.72 1.78
CA GLY A 314 26.31 4.58 2.33
C GLY A 314 24.95 4.23 1.73
N SER A 315 23.87 4.77 2.31
CA SER A 315 22.52 4.59 1.76
C SER A 315 21.62 5.79 2.05
N ALA A 316 20.81 6.20 1.09
CA ALA A 316 19.58 6.93 1.38
C ALA A 316 18.45 5.90 1.49
N ALA A 317 17.66 5.99 2.55
CA ALA A 317 16.65 5.01 2.87
C ALA A 317 15.28 5.67 2.82
N TYR A 318 14.33 5.01 2.18
CA TYR A 318 12.98 5.50 2.04
C TYR A 318 11.97 4.39 2.37
N CYS A 319 11.07 4.68 3.30
CA CYS A 319 10.08 3.73 3.75
C CYS A 319 8.75 4.00 3.05
N TYR A 320 8.23 3.04 2.30
CA TYR A 320 6.96 3.20 1.61
C TYR A 320 5.98 2.12 2.01
N MET A 321 5.20 2.52 3.00
CA MET A 321 3.81 2.14 3.15
C MET A 321 3.54 0.68 3.53
N VAL A 322 2.41 0.53 4.21
CA VAL A 322 1.75 -0.74 4.49
C VAL A 322 0.60 -0.80 3.50
N PRO A 323 0.40 -1.93 2.81
CA PRO A 323 -0.82 -2.10 2.03
C PRO A 323 -2.03 -1.78 2.91
N SER A 324 -3.11 -1.27 2.30
CA SER A 324 -4.37 -0.98 3.01
C SER A 324 -4.79 -2.13 3.93
N THR A 325 -4.41 -3.35 3.54
CA THR A 325 -4.42 -4.51 4.41
C THR A 325 -3.26 -5.47 4.18
N PRO A 326 -2.57 -5.93 5.25
CA PRO A 326 -1.55 -6.99 5.18
C PRO A 326 -2.15 -8.38 4.90
N PHE A 327 -3.46 -8.51 4.62
CA PHE A 327 -4.13 -9.77 4.28
C PHE A 327 -3.60 -10.40 2.99
N TYR A 328 -3.13 -9.57 2.05
CA TYR A 328 -2.62 -10.04 0.77
C TYR A 328 -1.24 -10.69 0.87
N GLY A 329 -0.59 -10.64 2.05
CA GLY A 329 0.63 -11.40 2.28
C GLY A 329 1.92 -10.62 2.08
N ILE A 330 1.83 -9.29 1.97
CA ILE A 330 2.94 -8.36 2.20
C ILE A 330 2.59 -7.44 3.36
N ALA A 331 3.51 -7.30 4.31
CA ALA A 331 3.35 -6.39 5.45
C ALA A 331 3.92 -5.00 5.16
N ALA A 332 5.04 -4.93 4.42
CA ALA A 332 5.65 -3.67 4.00
C ALA A 332 6.60 -3.87 2.82
N ALA A 333 6.85 -2.78 2.10
CA ALA A 333 7.93 -2.67 1.13
C ALA A 333 8.91 -1.56 1.56
N PHE A 334 10.20 -1.89 1.59
CA PHE A 334 11.28 -0.96 1.91
C PHE A 334 12.04 -0.63 0.63
N VAL A 335 12.34 0.66 0.40
CA VAL A 335 13.11 1.08 -0.77
C VAL A 335 14.39 1.76 -0.32
N ARG A 336 15.53 1.24 -0.76
CA ARG A 336 16.85 1.82 -0.45
C ARG A 336 17.58 2.18 -1.71
N LEU A 337 18.28 3.32 -1.67
CA LEU A 337 19.33 3.63 -2.61
C LEU A 337 20.66 3.19 -2.01
N GLN A 338 21.34 2.27 -2.70
CA GLN A 338 22.61 1.69 -2.30
C GLN A 338 23.72 2.09 -3.28
N TRP A 339 24.94 2.23 -2.76
CA TRP A 339 26.15 2.48 -3.56
C TRP A 339 27.06 1.26 -3.53
N THR A 340 27.30 0.65 -4.69
CA THR A 340 28.25 -0.47 -4.79
C THR A 340 29.68 0.02 -5.01
N ASP A 341 29.83 1.18 -5.66
CA ASP A 341 31.09 1.91 -5.81
C ASP A 341 30.81 3.43 -5.90
N ALA A 342 31.83 4.23 -6.21
CA ALA A 342 31.72 5.69 -6.29
C ALA A 342 30.76 6.20 -7.40
N PHE A 343 30.39 5.34 -8.34
CA PHE A 343 29.61 5.68 -9.52
C PHE A 343 28.31 4.87 -9.60
N THR A 344 28.35 3.58 -9.24
CA THR A 344 27.22 2.66 -9.43
C THR A 344 26.18 2.79 -8.31
N ARG A 345 24.99 3.26 -8.69
CA ARG A 345 23.81 3.35 -7.83
C ARG A 345 22.86 2.19 -8.11
N ILE A 346 22.32 1.58 -7.05
CA ILE A 346 21.32 0.51 -7.13
C ILE A 346 20.15 0.91 -6.25
N THR A 347 18.94 0.81 -6.79
CA THR A 347 17.71 0.93 -6.01
C THR A 347 17.21 -0.46 -5.65
N SER A 348 17.16 -0.79 -4.36
CA SER A 348 16.63 -2.06 -3.87
C SER A 348 15.21 -1.90 -3.36
N PHE A 349 14.34 -2.86 -3.69
CA PHE A 349 12.96 -2.96 -3.22
C PHE A 349 12.84 -4.25 -2.42
N THR A 350 12.69 -4.14 -1.10
CA THR A 350 12.63 -5.28 -0.17
C THR A 350 11.20 -5.46 0.30
N PHE A 351 10.58 -6.58 -0.04
CA PHE A 351 9.26 -6.96 0.41
C PHE A 351 9.38 -7.83 1.66
N LEU A 352 8.60 -7.52 2.69
CA LEU A 352 8.43 -8.36 3.87
C LEU A 352 7.12 -9.17 3.72
N PRO A 353 7.19 -10.47 3.35
CA PRO A 353 5.99 -11.28 3.24
C PRO A 353 5.46 -11.63 4.63
N ASN A 354 4.14 -11.76 4.71
CA ASN A 354 3.47 -12.22 5.91
C ASN A 354 2.36 -13.22 5.58
N THR A 355 1.98 -14.00 6.57
CA THR A 355 0.85 -14.93 6.49
C THR A 355 -0.08 -14.69 7.66
N ALA A 356 -1.38 -14.68 7.42
CA ALA A 356 -2.35 -14.59 8.51
C ALA A 356 -2.32 -15.90 9.31
N THR A 357 -2.07 -15.82 10.61
CA THR A 357 -2.20 -17.00 11.48
C THR A 357 -3.70 -17.24 11.70
N HIS A 358 -4.15 -18.49 11.60
CA HIS A 358 -5.52 -18.86 11.96
C HIS A 358 -5.78 -18.81 13.48
N ALA A 359 -4.85 -18.20 14.24
CA ALA A 359 -5.01 -18.01 15.66
C ALA A 359 -6.23 -17.10 15.92
N SER A 360 -7.04 -17.48 16.89
CA SER A 360 -8.05 -16.56 17.43
C SER A 360 -7.35 -15.32 17.97
N ASP A 361 -7.84 -14.14 17.63
CA ASP A 361 -7.34 -12.88 18.18
C ASP A 361 -7.70 -12.80 19.67
N ASP A 362 -6.84 -13.37 20.50
CA ASP A 362 -6.91 -13.28 21.96
C ASP A 362 -6.24 -12.02 22.50
N GLY A 363 -5.73 -11.16 21.62
CA GLY A 363 -4.95 -9.97 21.96
C GLY A 363 -3.57 -10.29 22.55
N VAL A 364 -3.08 -11.53 22.46
CA VAL A 364 -1.76 -11.94 22.97
C VAL A 364 -0.92 -12.51 21.84
N LEU A 365 -1.47 -13.40 21.03
CA LEU A 365 -0.78 -13.98 19.89
C LEU A 365 -0.90 -13.07 18.66
N SER A 366 0.20 -12.90 17.95
CA SER A 366 0.18 -12.18 16.68
C SER A 366 -0.73 -12.90 15.68
N PRO A 367 -1.71 -12.20 15.08
CA PRO A 367 -2.50 -12.72 13.96
C PRO A 367 -1.69 -12.78 12.65
N LEU A 368 -0.41 -12.40 12.66
CA LEU A 368 0.49 -12.46 11.51
C LEU A 368 1.74 -13.27 11.86
N ALA A 369 2.18 -14.08 10.91
CA ALA A 369 3.54 -14.63 10.88
C ALA A 369 4.29 -13.94 9.75
N PHE A 370 5.61 -13.79 9.92
CA PHE A 370 6.46 -13.13 8.95
C PHE A 370 7.44 -14.15 8.40
N ASP A 371 7.50 -14.22 7.07
CA ASP A 371 8.36 -15.19 6.42
C ASP A 371 9.79 -14.65 6.33
N SER A 372 10.76 -15.56 6.45
CA SER A 372 12.19 -15.28 6.25
C SER A 372 12.74 -16.16 5.12
N PRO A 373 13.69 -15.68 4.31
CA PRO A 373 14.15 -14.28 4.25
C PRO A 373 13.10 -13.36 3.60
N CYS A 374 13.30 -12.05 3.75
CA CYS A 374 12.68 -11.02 2.92
C CYS A 374 13.01 -11.27 1.44
N VAL A 375 12.17 -10.77 0.53
CA VAL A 375 12.38 -10.94 -0.91
C VAL A 375 12.68 -9.59 -1.54
N SER A 376 13.83 -9.48 -2.18
CA SER A 376 14.33 -8.21 -2.73
C SER A 376 14.37 -8.20 -4.25
N ALA A 377 14.17 -7.03 -4.85
CA ALA A 377 14.50 -6.74 -6.23
C ALA A 377 15.57 -5.65 -6.28
N TYR A 378 16.51 -5.74 -7.21
CA TYR A 378 17.60 -4.76 -7.37
C TYR A 378 17.55 -4.17 -8.77
N LEU A 379 17.40 -2.85 -8.85
CA LEU A 379 17.38 -2.12 -10.11
C LEU A 379 18.63 -1.25 -10.26
N PRO A 380 19.34 -1.33 -11.39
CA PRO A 380 20.44 -0.42 -11.67
C PRO A 380 19.91 0.98 -11.92
N GLY A 381 20.49 1.97 -11.24
CA GLY A 381 20.05 3.36 -11.29
C GLY A 381 19.52 3.86 -9.95
N GLU A 382 19.03 5.09 -9.98
CA GLU A 382 18.48 5.77 -8.81
C GLU A 382 17.07 6.27 -9.06
N LEU A 383 16.38 6.58 -7.97
CA LEU A 383 15.06 7.21 -8.02
C LEU A 383 15.21 8.64 -8.55
N ALA A 384 14.46 8.97 -9.60
CA ALA A 384 14.44 10.33 -10.14
C ALA A 384 13.90 11.34 -9.11
N ASN A 385 12.90 10.92 -8.33
CA ASN A 385 12.34 11.67 -7.22
C ASN A 385 11.71 10.71 -6.20
N ILE A 386 11.94 10.98 -4.93
CA ILE A 386 11.48 10.21 -3.77
C ILE A 386 9.95 10.19 -3.67
N SER A 387 9.26 11.25 -4.13
CA SER A 387 7.80 11.31 -4.20
C SER A 387 7.19 10.44 -5.32
N LEU A 388 8.04 9.74 -6.10
CA LEU A 388 7.64 8.90 -7.23
C LEU A 388 7.65 7.40 -6.90
N ILE A 389 7.45 7.01 -5.64
CA ILE A 389 7.31 5.60 -5.26
C ILE A 389 5.94 5.38 -4.67
N TRP A 390 5.20 4.44 -5.25
CA TRP A 390 3.89 4.05 -4.75
C TRP A 390 3.70 2.55 -4.78
N LEU A 391 3.17 2.04 -3.67
CA LEU A 391 2.74 0.67 -3.50
C LEU A 391 1.25 0.58 -3.82
N ASP A 392 0.85 -0.51 -4.47
CA ASP A 392 -0.55 -0.82 -4.73
C ASP A 392 -1.28 -1.29 -3.45
N HIS A 393 -2.57 -1.61 -3.58
CA HIS A 393 -3.36 -2.04 -2.44
C HIS A 393 -3.03 -3.44 -1.96
N SER A 394 -2.65 -4.35 -2.86
CA SER A 394 -2.21 -5.69 -2.48
C SER A 394 -0.83 -5.71 -1.81
N GLY A 395 -0.02 -4.67 -2.01
CA GLY A 395 1.37 -4.65 -1.58
C GLY A 395 2.29 -5.45 -2.50
N PHE A 396 1.78 -5.99 -3.60
CA PHE A 396 2.57 -6.79 -4.53
C PHE A 396 3.30 -5.94 -5.56
N ASN A 397 2.84 -4.72 -5.83
CA ASN A 397 3.38 -3.91 -6.92
C ASN A 397 3.87 -2.57 -6.41
N VAL A 398 5.13 -2.28 -6.71
CA VAL A 398 5.74 -0.96 -6.51
C VAL A 398 6.00 -0.36 -7.88
N VAL A 399 5.52 0.86 -8.11
CA VAL A 399 5.88 1.64 -9.28
C VAL A 399 6.88 2.72 -8.90
N ALA A 400 7.91 2.90 -9.72
CA ALA A 400 8.94 3.91 -9.52
C ALA A 400 9.44 4.51 -10.85
N VAL A 401 9.89 5.76 -10.83
CA VAL A 401 10.64 6.36 -11.94
C VAL A 401 12.13 6.28 -11.63
N ILE A 402 12.84 5.50 -12.44
CA ILE A 402 14.26 5.21 -12.27
C ILE A 402 15.06 5.96 -13.33
N GLN A 403 16.07 6.69 -12.89
CA GLN A 403 17.15 7.20 -13.73
C GLN A 403 18.18 6.08 -13.91
N PRO A 404 18.30 5.49 -15.12
CA PRO A 404 19.26 4.43 -15.35
C PRO A 404 20.69 4.93 -15.11
N TYR A 405 21.53 4.03 -14.61
CA TYR A 405 22.96 4.27 -14.50
C TYR A 405 23.60 4.37 -15.90
N GLY A 406 24.36 5.44 -16.16
CA GLY A 406 24.96 5.71 -17.47
C GLY A 406 25.55 7.12 -17.59
N THR A 407 25.77 7.60 -18.82
CA THR A 407 26.37 8.92 -19.11
C THR A 407 25.50 10.13 -18.72
N GLY A 408 24.44 9.92 -17.94
CA GLY A 408 23.38 10.92 -17.70
C GLY A 408 22.52 11.24 -18.92
N LEU A 409 22.65 10.44 -20.00
CA LEU A 409 21.88 10.61 -21.25
C LEU A 409 20.79 9.56 -21.44
N ASP A 410 20.78 8.52 -20.59
CA ASP A 410 19.73 7.51 -20.67
C ASP A 410 18.41 8.10 -20.15
N PRO A 411 17.31 7.94 -20.90
CA PRO A 411 16.03 8.49 -20.48
C PRO A 411 15.53 7.81 -19.21
N LEU A 412 14.79 8.58 -18.41
CA LEU A 412 14.04 8.05 -17.27
C LEU A 412 13.15 6.88 -17.68
N LYS A 413 13.00 5.91 -16.78
CA LYS A 413 12.19 4.72 -17.00
C LYS A 413 11.14 4.59 -15.92
N LEU A 414 9.89 4.38 -16.32
CA LEU A 414 8.84 3.94 -15.42
C LEU A 414 8.99 2.42 -15.22
N VAL A 415 9.22 1.97 -13.99
CA VAL A 415 9.46 0.57 -13.66
C VAL A 415 8.40 0.07 -12.67
N LEU A 416 7.81 -1.08 -12.98
CA LEU A 416 6.96 -1.86 -12.10
C LEU A 416 7.80 -2.98 -11.49
N VAL A 417 7.98 -2.97 -10.18
CA VAL A 417 8.57 -4.07 -9.40
C VAL A 417 7.44 -4.85 -8.76
N ARG A 418 7.40 -6.15 -9.02
CA ARG A 418 6.34 -7.04 -8.54
C ARG A 418 6.90 -8.14 -7.65
N TYR A 419 6.21 -8.43 -6.55
CA TYR A 419 6.38 -9.62 -5.73
C TYR A 419 5.40 -10.73 -6.19
N HIS A 420 5.90 -11.95 -6.29
CA HIS A 420 5.13 -13.14 -6.65
C HIS A 420 5.01 -14.06 -5.43
N PRO A 421 3.89 -14.00 -4.68
CA PRO A 421 3.74 -14.76 -3.44
C PRO A 421 3.86 -16.27 -3.64
N GLU A 422 3.46 -16.81 -4.79
CA GLU A 422 3.46 -18.24 -5.07
C GLU A 422 4.88 -18.81 -5.22
N THR A 423 5.80 -17.99 -5.74
CA THR A 423 7.20 -18.39 -5.99
C THR A 423 8.19 -17.75 -5.02
N ARG A 424 7.72 -16.86 -4.16
CA ARG A 424 8.53 -15.99 -3.29
C ARG A 424 9.68 -15.32 -4.06
N SER A 425 9.36 -14.81 -5.24
CA SER A 425 10.31 -14.15 -6.13
C SER A 425 9.85 -12.75 -6.49
N THR A 426 10.74 -11.97 -7.09
CA THR A 426 10.42 -10.65 -7.63
C THR A 426 10.64 -10.61 -9.13
N SER A 427 9.89 -9.75 -9.81
CA SER A 427 10.14 -9.37 -11.19
C SER A 427 10.15 -7.86 -11.33
N SER A 428 10.84 -7.36 -12.35
CA SER A 428 10.85 -5.95 -12.70
C SER A 428 10.54 -5.76 -14.17
N HIS A 429 9.60 -4.86 -14.48
CA HIS A 429 9.15 -4.58 -15.83
C HIS A 429 9.30 -3.10 -16.12
N ILE A 430 9.96 -2.76 -17.23
CA ILE A 430 9.92 -1.40 -17.75
C ILE A 430 8.55 -1.21 -18.41
N LEU A 431 7.78 -0.29 -17.86
CA LEU A 431 6.47 0.06 -18.39
C LEU A 431 6.64 0.95 -19.62
N THR A 432 5.87 0.67 -20.67
CA THR A 432 5.82 1.54 -21.83
C THR A 432 5.13 2.83 -21.44
N VAL A 433 5.72 3.98 -21.77
CA VAL A 433 5.13 5.30 -21.53
C VAL A 433 4.96 5.99 -22.88
N PRO A 434 3.78 6.56 -23.21
CA PRO A 434 3.61 7.31 -24.45
C PRO A 434 4.61 8.47 -24.54
N ASP A 435 5.18 8.70 -25.73
CA ASP A 435 6.16 9.78 -25.98
C ASP A 435 5.63 11.19 -25.66
N THR A 436 4.32 11.35 -25.49
CA THR A 436 3.68 12.60 -25.06
C THR A 436 3.87 12.91 -23.57
N ILE A 437 4.30 11.92 -22.78
CA ILE A 437 4.53 12.07 -21.33
C ILE A 437 6.04 12.17 -21.11
N ASP A 438 6.49 13.35 -20.72
CA ASP A 438 7.87 13.57 -20.30
C ASP A 438 8.03 13.15 -18.84
N LEU A 439 8.74 12.04 -18.61
CA LEU A 439 8.99 11.52 -17.27
C LEU A 439 9.84 12.46 -16.40
N GLU A 440 10.59 13.40 -17.00
CA GLU A 440 11.35 14.41 -16.23
C GLU A 440 10.42 15.43 -15.55
N LEU A 441 9.22 15.62 -16.10
CA LEU A 441 8.21 16.51 -15.55
C LEU A 441 7.28 15.82 -14.54
N VAL A 442 7.35 14.49 -14.39
CA VAL A 442 6.49 13.74 -13.48
C VAL A 442 6.91 13.98 -12.02
N ILE A 443 5.95 14.43 -11.19
CA ILE A 443 6.14 14.75 -9.77
C ILE A 443 5.47 13.75 -8.82
N SER A 444 4.55 12.93 -9.31
CA SER A 444 3.87 11.88 -8.54
C SER A 444 3.46 10.72 -9.43
N VAL A 445 3.49 9.47 -8.93
CA VAL A 445 3.09 8.27 -9.69
C VAL A 445 2.41 7.22 -8.83
N CYS A 446 1.14 6.89 -9.02
CA CYS A 446 0.47 5.85 -8.21
C CYS A 446 0.14 4.62 -9.04
N VAL A 447 0.14 3.42 -8.44
CA VAL A 447 -0.35 2.19 -9.06
C VAL A 447 -1.63 1.73 -8.37
N ASP A 448 -2.63 1.36 -9.16
CA ASP A 448 -3.88 0.77 -8.71
C ASP A 448 -4.03 -0.60 -9.36
N ASP A 449 -3.74 -1.63 -8.56
CA ASP A 449 -3.84 -3.04 -8.92
C ASP A 449 -5.29 -3.53 -9.02
N THR A 450 -6.25 -2.81 -8.47
CA THR A 450 -7.67 -3.15 -8.62
C THR A 450 -8.21 -2.70 -9.98
N ALA A 451 -7.75 -1.55 -10.47
CA ALA A 451 -8.10 -1.01 -11.78
C ALA A 451 -7.10 -1.40 -12.88
N GLY A 452 -5.95 -1.96 -12.50
CA GLY A 452 -4.79 -2.20 -13.37
C GLY A 452 -4.34 -0.92 -14.06
N ALA A 453 -4.21 0.16 -13.30
CA ALA A 453 -3.86 1.48 -13.81
C ALA A 453 -2.61 2.04 -13.12
N VAL A 454 -1.82 2.80 -13.87
CA VAL A 454 -0.77 3.66 -13.32
C VAL A 454 -1.15 5.11 -13.58
N TYR A 455 -1.21 5.90 -12.53
CA TYR A 455 -1.51 7.32 -12.55
C TYR A 455 -0.21 8.12 -12.49
N LEU A 456 -0.02 9.12 -13.35
CA LEU A 456 1.14 10.03 -13.32
C LEU A 456 0.63 11.47 -13.20
N VAL A 457 1.25 12.29 -12.36
CA VAL A 457 1.01 13.74 -12.34
C VAL A 457 2.29 14.47 -12.69
N ASP A 458 2.20 15.40 -13.63
CA ASP A 458 3.33 16.25 -14.03
C ASP A 458 3.33 17.64 -13.35
N THR A 459 4.44 18.39 -13.49
CA THR A 459 4.59 19.76 -12.98
C THR A 459 3.58 20.75 -13.56
N GLY A 460 2.93 20.41 -14.68
CA GLY A 460 1.87 21.21 -15.31
C GLY A 460 0.48 20.91 -14.75
N GLY A 461 0.36 19.98 -13.79
CA GLY A 461 -0.93 19.55 -13.24
C GLY A 461 -1.71 18.61 -14.17
N GLN A 462 -1.05 17.97 -15.14
CA GLN A 462 -1.73 16.95 -15.95
C GLN A 462 -1.70 15.60 -15.24
N LEU A 463 -2.87 15.01 -15.04
CA LEU A 463 -3.06 13.65 -14.56
C LEU A 463 -3.21 12.70 -15.74
N TRP A 464 -2.24 11.82 -15.93
CA TRP A 464 -2.24 10.76 -16.93
C TRP A 464 -2.69 9.45 -16.30
N THR A 465 -3.53 8.68 -17.00
CA THR A 465 -3.98 7.35 -16.55
C THR A 465 -3.59 6.29 -17.58
N LEU A 466 -2.58 5.48 -17.27
CA LEU A 466 -2.08 4.38 -18.11
C LEU A 466 -2.78 3.08 -17.70
N ARG A 467 -3.71 2.56 -18.52
CA ARG A 467 -4.45 1.32 -18.23
C ARG A 467 -3.78 0.08 -18.84
N TYR A 468 -3.64 -0.95 -18.02
CA TYR A 468 -3.02 -2.25 -18.34
C TYR A 468 -4.04 -3.42 -18.31
N VAL A 469 -5.35 -3.14 -18.41
CA VAL A 469 -6.45 -4.12 -18.39
C VAL A 469 -7.22 -4.13 -19.69
#